data_AF-A0A3D3ZCH2-F1
#
_entry.id   AF-A0A3D3ZCH2-F1
#
_cell.length_a   1.000
_cell.length_b   1.000
_cell.length_c   1.000
_cell.angle_alpha   90.00
_cell.angle_beta   90.00
_cell.angle_gamma   90.00
#
_symmetry.space_group_name_H-M   'P 1'
#
loop_
_entity.id
_entity.type
_entity.pdbx_description
1 polymer ?
#
loop_
_entity_poly.entity_id
_entity_poly.type
_entity_poly.pdbx_seq_one_letter_code
_entity_poly.pdbx_strand_id
1 'polypeptide(L)'
;KGSLHAIVGGNGAGKSTTLKAVCGICRPYRGKVKVLGKPVEKYKSQELFRECLAMLPQDPKSLFVKKTVLEDLQEMTQNEQDIRETAEICQITSLLKSHP
;
A
#
# COMPACT_ATOMS: atom_id res chain seq x y z
N LYS A 1 -20.03 -2.07 2.22
CA LYS A 1 -18.66 -1.66 1.82
C LYS A 1 -17.90 -2.94 1.46
N GLY A 2 -17.22 -2.96 0.31
CA GLY A 2 -16.67 -4.17 -0.29
C GLY A 2 -17.01 -4.17 -1.77
N SER A 3 -16.26 -3.40 -2.55
CA SER A 3 -16.53 -3.18 -3.97
C SER A 3 -15.21 -3.16 -4.72
N LEU A 4 -15.04 -4.06 -5.67
CA LEU A 4 -13.88 -4.11 -6.54
C LEU A 4 -14.11 -3.16 -7.72
N HIS A 5 -13.19 -2.21 -7.89
CA HIS A 5 -13.20 -1.28 -9.02
C HIS A 5 -11.93 -1.49 -9.83
N ALA A 6 -12.03 -1.39 -11.15
CA ALA A 6 -10.90 -1.48 -12.07
C ALA A 6 -10.77 -0.19 -12.88
N ILE A 7 -9.54 0.28 -13.05
CA ILE A 7 -9.19 1.38 -13.97
C ILE A 7 -8.43 0.75 -15.13
N VAL A 8 -9.04 0.74 -16.31
CA VAL A 8 -8.48 0.11 -17.52
C VAL A 8 -8.21 1.16 -18.59
N GLY A 9 -7.22 0.90 -19.46
CA GLY A 9 -6.81 1.81 -20.53
C GLY A 9 -5.40 1.49 -21.03
N GLY A 10 -5.03 2.02 -22.19
CA GLY A 10 -3.70 1.83 -22.79
C GLY A 10 -2.54 2.42 -21.98
N ASN A 11 -1.32 2.20 -22.45
CA ASN A 11 -0.14 2.89 -21.90
C ASN A 11 -0.29 4.40 -22.08
N GLY A 12 0.07 5.19 -21.07
CA GLY A 12 -0.11 6.64 -21.09
C GLY A 12 -1.51 7.14 -20.73
N ALA A 13 -2.51 6.27 -20.56
CA ALA A 13 -3.88 6.67 -20.16
C ALA A 13 -4.01 7.25 -18.74
N GLY A 14 -2.90 7.35 -17.99
CA GLY A 14 -2.87 7.97 -16.66
C GLY A 14 -3.19 7.05 -15.49
N LYS A 15 -3.42 5.74 -15.69
CA LYS A 15 -3.78 4.79 -14.62
C LYS A 15 -2.88 4.87 -13.38
N SER A 16 -1.56 4.74 -13.58
CA SER A 16 -0.59 4.82 -12.49
C SER A 16 -0.51 6.23 -11.88
N THR A 17 -0.70 7.27 -12.69
CA THR A 17 -0.78 8.65 -12.22
C THR A 17 -1.99 8.88 -11.34
N THR A 18 -3.14 8.31 -11.69
CA THR A 18 -4.37 8.35 -10.89
C THR A 18 -4.15 7.68 -9.53
N LEU A 19 -3.56 6.49 -9.49
CA LEU A 19 -3.25 5.81 -8.22
C LEU A 19 -2.26 6.63 -7.37
N LYS A 20 -1.21 7.19 -7.97
CA LYS A 20 -0.26 8.09 -7.28
C LYS A 20 -0.95 9.34 -6.74
N ALA A 21 -1.93 9.89 -7.44
CA ALA A 21 -2.69 11.05 -6.98
C ALA A 21 -3.63 10.70 -5.81
N VAL A 22 -4.26 9.52 -5.83
CA VAL A 22 -5.05 9.00 -4.70
C VAL A 22 -4.19 8.84 -3.45
N CYS A 23 -2.95 8.36 -3.62
CA CYS A 23 -1.97 8.20 -2.54
C CYS A 23 -1.33 9.52 -2.07
N GLY A 24 -1.63 10.65 -2.71
CA GLY A 24 -0.97 11.93 -2.41
C GLY A 24 0.50 12.01 -2.85
N ILE A 25 1.02 11.01 -3.58
CA ILE A 25 2.38 10.99 -4.13
C ILE A 25 2.51 12.00 -5.28
N CYS A 26 1.45 12.16 -6.08
CA CYS A 26 1.40 13.13 -7.19
C CYS A 26 0.28 14.13 -6.94
N ARG A 27 0.60 15.42 -6.79
CA ARG A 27 -0.42 16.44 -6.59
C ARG A 27 -1.11 16.76 -7.93
N PRO A 28 -2.45 16.67 -8.01
CA PRO A 28 -3.15 17.03 -9.24
C PRO A 28 -3.04 18.53 -9.51
N TYR A 29 -2.87 18.93 -10.78
CA TYR A 29 -2.81 20.34 -11.17
C TYR A 29 -4.15 21.07 -10.96
N ARG A 30 -5.27 20.36 -11.16
CA ARG A 30 -6.64 20.85 -10.92
C ARG A 30 -7.49 19.74 -10.32
N GLY A 31 -8.55 20.13 -9.61
CA GLY A 31 -9.45 19.19 -8.93
C GLY A 31 -9.00 18.87 -7.50
N LYS A 32 -9.71 17.95 -6.85
CA LYS A 32 -9.45 17.53 -5.46
C LYS A 32 -9.63 16.03 -5.33
N VAL A 33 -8.77 15.40 -4.54
CA VAL A 33 -8.87 13.99 -4.17
C VAL A 33 -9.31 13.90 -2.71
N LYS A 34 -10.29 13.04 -2.43
CA LYS A 34 -10.76 12.76 -1.07
C LYS A 34 -10.69 11.26 -0.81
N VAL A 35 -10.18 10.89 0.36
CA VAL A 35 -10.20 9.53 0.89
C VAL A 35 -11.12 9.56 2.11
N LEU A 36 -12.07 8.62 2.18
CA LEU A 36 -13.08 8.57 3.26
C LEU A 36 -13.77 9.92 3.56
N GLY A 37 -14.01 10.74 2.52
CA GLY A 37 -14.62 12.07 2.64
C GLY A 37 -13.68 13.21 3.05
N LYS A 38 -12.46 12.91 3.52
CA LYS A 38 -11.43 13.89 3.90
C LYS A 38 -10.49 14.17 2.72
N PRO A 39 -10.20 15.44 2.38
CA PRO A 39 -9.21 15.77 1.35
C PRO A 39 -7.83 15.18 1.70
N VAL A 40 -7.14 14.61 0.71
CA VAL A 40 -5.83 13.97 0.91
C VAL A 40 -4.82 14.93 1.56
N GLU A 41 -4.84 16.19 1.15
CA GLU A 41 -3.98 17.27 1.69
C GLU A 41 -4.20 17.57 3.18
N LYS A 42 -5.31 17.12 3.77
CA LYS A 42 -5.63 17.33 5.19
C LYS A 42 -5.22 16.16 6.09
N TYR A 43 -4.74 15.06 5.53
CA TYR A 43 -4.18 13.98 6.34
C TYR A 43 -2.81 14.39 6.86
N LYS A 44 -2.54 14.13 8.15
CA LYS A 44 -1.18 14.27 8.68
C LYS A 44 -0.28 13.22 8.05
N SER A 45 1.02 13.50 7.97
CA SER A 45 2.01 12.53 7.48
C SER A 45 1.81 11.18 8.19
N GLN A 46 1.74 10.10 7.41
CA GLN A 46 1.45 8.71 7.82
C GLN A 46 -0.01 8.37 8.20
N GLU A 47 -0.87 9.33 8.58
CA GLU A 47 -2.28 9.07 8.95
C GLU A 47 -3.05 8.37 7.81
N LEU A 48 -2.83 8.84 6.59
CA LEU A 48 -3.47 8.28 5.39
C LEU A 48 -3.12 6.80 5.18
N PHE A 49 -1.84 6.44 5.36
CA PHE A 49 -1.34 5.10 5.05
C PHE A 49 -1.44 4.12 6.21
N ARG A 50 -1.58 4.61 7.46
CA ARG A 50 -1.79 3.76 8.62
C ARG A 50 -3.23 3.26 8.75
N GLU A 51 -4.21 4.09 8.41
CA GLU A 51 -5.60 3.77 8.75
C GLU A 51 -6.55 3.69 7.55
N CYS A 52 -6.16 4.24 6.38
CA CYS A 52 -7.12 4.47 5.30
C CYS A 52 -6.75 3.85 3.95
N LEU A 53 -5.46 3.75 3.63
CA LEU A 53 -5.00 3.45 2.28
C LEU A 53 -3.73 2.62 2.26
N ALA A 54 -3.70 1.57 1.45
CA ALA A 54 -2.50 0.82 1.11
C ALA A 54 -2.28 0.88 -0.41
N MET A 55 -1.01 0.93 -0.83
CA MET A 55 -0.62 0.97 -2.24
C MET A 55 0.39 -0.13 -2.51
N LEU A 56 0.07 -1.01 -3.46
CA LEU A 56 1.02 -1.99 -3.99
C LEU A 56 1.69 -1.36 -5.23
N PRO A 57 3.02 -1.13 -5.21
CA PRO A 57 3.74 -0.62 -6.38
C PRO A 57 3.76 -1.64 -7.51
N GLN A 58 4.03 -1.15 -8.73
CA GLN A 58 4.12 -2.01 -9.91
C GLN A 58 5.31 -2.97 -9.85
N ASP A 59 6.43 -2.55 -9.26
CA ASP A 59 7.57 -3.42 -8.96
C ASP A 59 7.53 -3.79 -7.46
N PRO A 60 7.20 -5.04 -7.10
CA PRO A 60 7.16 -5.48 -5.71
C PRO A 60 8.52 -5.37 -5.01
N LYS A 61 9.63 -5.41 -5.75
CA LYS A 61 10.98 -5.33 -5.17
C LYS A 61 11.23 -3.99 -4.49
N SER A 62 10.48 -2.95 -4.84
CA SER A 62 10.60 -1.65 -4.16
C SER A 62 10.05 -1.66 -2.72
N LEU A 63 9.38 -2.73 -2.30
CA LEU A 63 8.86 -2.87 -0.93
C LEU A 63 9.83 -3.55 0.02
N PHE A 64 10.76 -4.36 -0.50
CA PHE A 64 11.65 -5.16 0.33
C PHE A 64 12.89 -4.34 0.70
N VAL A 65 13.06 -4.11 2.00
CA VAL A 65 14.17 -3.32 2.53
C VAL A 65 14.98 -4.09 3.58
N LYS A 66 14.50 -5.27 4.00
CA LYS A 66 15.15 -6.10 5.02
C LYS A 66 15.78 -7.35 4.44
N LYS A 67 16.51 -8.07 5.30
CA LYS A 67 17.20 -9.32 4.91
C LYS A 67 16.27 -10.51 4.91
N THR A 68 15.17 -10.45 5.66
CA THR A 68 14.20 -11.53 5.75
C THR A 68 12.78 -11.02 5.67
N VAL A 69 11.87 -11.87 5.17
CA VAL A 69 10.43 -11.57 5.12
C VAL A 69 9.89 -11.23 6.51
N LEU A 70 10.37 -11.91 7.56
CA LEU A 70 9.98 -11.60 8.94
C LEU A 70 10.36 -10.18 9.34
N GLU A 71 11.57 -9.74 9.03
CA GLU A 71 12.03 -8.38 9.35
C GLU A 71 11.20 -7.32 8.62
N ASP A 72 10.83 -7.55 7.34
CA ASP A 72 9.96 -6.62 6.60
C ASP A 72 8.56 -6.55 7.23
N LEU A 73 7.99 -7.68 7.66
CA LEU A 73 6.68 -7.70 8.36
C LEU A 73 6.75 -7.00 9.73
N GLN A 74 7.85 -7.15 10.46
CA GLN A 74 8.09 -6.49 11.74
C GLN A 74 8.21 -4.96 11.64
N GLU A 75 8.60 -4.44 10.46
CA GLU A 75 8.57 -3.00 10.20
C GLU A 75 7.13 -2.47 10.08
N MET A 76 6.21 -3.29 9.58
CA MET A 76 4.79 -2.91 9.42
C MET A 76 4.01 -3.00 10.73
N THR A 77 4.28 -4.01 11.57
CA THR A 77 3.64 -4.19 12.88
C THR A 77 4.57 -4.88 13.86
N GLN A 78 4.51 -4.49 15.14
CA GLN A 78 5.25 -5.15 16.21
C GLN A 78 4.45 -6.28 16.89
N ASN A 79 3.20 -6.50 16.47
CA ASN A 79 2.36 -7.54 17.04
C ASN A 79 2.68 -8.90 16.39
N GLU A 80 3.25 -9.81 17.18
CA GLU A 80 3.62 -11.15 16.72
C GLU A 80 2.42 -11.96 16.20
N GLN A 81 1.23 -11.76 16.79
CA GLN A 81 0.03 -12.46 16.37
C GLN A 81 -0.40 -12.01 14.97
N ASP A 82 -0.39 -10.70 14.68
CA ASP A 82 -0.74 -10.16 13.37
C ASP A 82 0.22 -10.65 12.29
N ILE A 83 1.52 -10.72 12.60
CA ILE A 83 2.54 -11.25 11.68
C ILE A 83 2.25 -12.71 11.35
N ARG A 84 1.97 -13.53 12.36
CA ARG A 84 1.69 -14.95 12.18
C ARG A 84 0.42 -15.16 11.35
N GLU A 85 -0.67 -14.48 11.69
CA GLU A 85 -1.93 -14.55 10.96
C GLU A 85 -1.76 -14.11 9.51
N THR A 86 -1.03 -13.01 9.27
CA THR A 86 -0.74 -12.53 7.92
C THR A 86 0.07 -13.55 7.13
N ALA A 87 1.08 -14.18 7.74
CA ALA A 87 1.89 -15.19 7.08
C ALA A 87 1.09 -16.45 6.73
N GLU A 88 0.16 -16.86 7.60
CA GLU A 88 -0.73 -17.99 7.37
C GLU A 88 -1.76 -17.69 6.26
N ILE A 89 -2.43 -16.53 6.31
CA ILE A 89 -3.40 -16.08 5.30
C ILE A 89 -2.75 -15.97 3.92
N CYS A 90 -1.53 -15.44 3.86
CA CYS A 90 -0.78 -15.29 2.62
C CYS A 90 -0.03 -16.56 2.20
N GLN A 91 -0.05 -17.62 3.03
CA GLN A 91 0.65 -18.90 2.80
C GLN A 91 2.17 -18.75 2.61
N ILE A 92 2.79 -17.84 3.36
CA ILE A 92 4.23 -17.53 3.31
C ILE A 92 4.99 -17.92 4.58
N THR A 93 4.38 -18.66 5.50
CA THR A 93 5.00 -19.05 6.79
C THR A 93 6.37 -19.71 6.62
N SER A 94 6.56 -20.53 5.57
CA SER A 94 7.84 -21.18 5.27
C SER A 94 8.94 -20.22 4.79
N LEU A 95 8.57 -19.01 4.34
CA LEU A 95 9.47 -18.00 3.79
C LEU A 95 9.92 -16.95 4.81
N LEU A 96 9.43 -17.01 6.05
CA LEU A 96 9.70 -15.97 7.05
C LEU A 96 11.20 -15.73 7.30
N LYS A 97 12.02 -16.78 7.23
CA LYS A 97 13.49 -16.70 7.41
C LYS A 97 14.25 -16.51 6.10
N SER A 98 13.56 -16.46 4.97
CA SER A 98 14.15 -16.33 3.64
C SER A 98 14.33 -14.86 3.27
N HIS A 99 15.30 -14.58 2.39
CA HIS A 99 15.41 -13.27 1.77
C HIS A 99 14.20 -13.02 0.85
N PRO A 100 13.59 -11.83 0.89
CA PRO A 100 12.49 -11.45 0.01
C PRO A 100 12.86 -11.44 -1.48
#